data_AF-A0A7X7SV24-F1
#
_entry.id   AF-A0A7X7SV24-F1
#
_cell.length_a   1.000
_cell.length_b   1.000
_cell.length_c   1.000
_cell.angle_alpha   90.00
_cell.angle_beta   90.00
_cell.angle_gamma   90.00
#
_symmetry.space_group_name_H-M   'P 1'
#
loop_
_entity.id
_entity.type
_entity.pdbx_description
1 polymer ?
#
loop_
_entity_poly.entity_id
_entity_poly.type
_entity_poly.pdbx_seq_one_letter_code
_entity_poly.pdbx_strand_id
1 'polypeptide(L)'
;MKKMLKQNKGFSLVELLVAILIMAVIAGTAIMLFGGVLSSSRESADKETAENIKRAILTYMNLTNDTDLSCIRGGDGSGNLNAITSIDLAQKLACRIDLGESNPNEVSFTAPENAKFSTDPDAETGGIGDTDIKGKFGPFLDASKDLVPQQPGMNGWEITIDEELQVITIKASETDAEVEFK
;
A
#
# COMPACT_ATOMS: atom_id res chain seq x y z
N MET A 1 -33.28 -36.27 59.58
CA MET A 1 -32.61 -35.83 58.33
C MET A 1 -32.53 -34.31 58.35
N LYS A 2 -31.32 -33.74 58.44
CA LYS A 2 -31.08 -32.29 58.55
C LYS A 2 -31.14 -31.69 57.14
N LYS A 3 -32.19 -30.94 56.81
CA LYS A 3 -32.30 -30.19 55.54
C LYS A 3 -31.31 -29.02 55.59
N MET A 4 -30.24 -29.10 54.82
CA MET A 4 -29.32 -28.00 54.55
C MET A 4 -30.00 -27.02 53.59
N LEU A 5 -30.43 -25.86 54.07
CA LEU A 5 -30.88 -24.74 53.23
C LEU A 5 -29.64 -24.12 52.57
N LYS A 6 -29.42 -24.45 51.29
CA LYS A 6 -28.38 -23.84 50.45
C LYS A 6 -28.72 -22.36 50.26
N GLN A 7 -28.00 -21.47 50.95
CA GLN A 7 -28.10 -20.03 50.69
C GLN A 7 -27.33 -19.71 49.40
N ASN A 8 -28.06 -19.49 48.32
CA ASN A 8 -27.51 -18.84 47.14
C ASN A 8 -27.39 -17.35 47.49
N LYS A 9 -26.21 -16.91 47.94
CA LYS A 9 -25.92 -15.47 48.06
C LYS A 9 -25.94 -14.90 46.64
N GLY A 10 -27.09 -14.36 46.25
CA GLY A 10 -27.24 -13.61 45.01
C GLY A 10 -26.40 -12.34 45.07
N PHE A 11 -25.93 -11.91 43.90
CA PHE A 11 -25.15 -10.68 43.72
C PHE A 11 -25.90 -9.47 44.27
N SER A 12 -25.24 -8.61 45.06
CA SER A 12 -25.87 -7.41 45.60
C SER A 12 -26.04 -6.36 44.50
N LEU A 13 -27.16 -5.63 44.51
CA LEU A 13 -27.36 -4.46 43.62
C LEU A 13 -26.25 -3.41 43.80
N VAL A 14 -25.71 -3.28 45.01
CA VAL A 14 -24.60 -2.36 45.31
C VAL A 14 -23.30 -2.83 44.65
N GLU A 15 -23.03 -4.14 44.66
CA GLU A 15 -21.84 -4.70 44.00
C GLU A 15 -21.89 -4.47 42.48
N LEU A 16 -23.08 -4.59 41.88
CA LEU A 16 -23.27 -4.28 40.46
C LEU A 16 -23.00 -2.81 40.15
N LEU A 17 -23.51 -1.91 40.98
CA LEU A 17 -23.35 -0.47 40.79
C LEU A 17 -21.87 -0.05 40.87
N VAL A 18 -21.13 -0.57 41.84
CA VAL A 18 -19.69 -0.29 41.96
C VAL A 18 -18.92 -0.83 40.76
N ALA A 19 -19.27 -2.03 40.26
CA ALA A 19 -18.61 -2.63 39.11
C ALA A 19 -18.78 -1.79 37.83
N ILE A 20 -20.00 -1.33 37.51
CA ILE A 20 -20.23 -0.49 36.32
C ILE A 20 -19.50 0.86 36.43
N LEU A 21 -19.37 1.40 37.65
CA LEU A 21 -18.68 2.67 37.91
C LEU A 21 -17.18 2.54 37.63
N ILE A 22 -16.56 1.45 38.09
CA ILE A 22 -15.14 1.16 37.79
C ILE A 22 -14.93 0.91 36.29
N MET A 23 -15.81 0.12 35.66
CA MET A 23 -15.74 -0.13 34.21
C MET A 23 -15.88 1.15 33.39
N ALA A 24 -16.72 2.10 33.81
CA ALA A 24 -16.87 3.39 33.15
C ALA A 24 -15.58 4.23 33.21
N VAL A 25 -14.90 4.26 34.36
CA VAL A 25 -13.62 4.98 34.52
C VAL A 25 -12.52 4.34 33.66
N ILE A 26 -12.42 3.01 33.69
CA ILE A 26 -11.43 2.27 32.88
C ILE A 26 -11.69 2.52 31.39
N ALA A 27 -12.94 2.40 30.94
CA ALA A 27 -13.33 2.64 29.55
C ALA A 27 -12.98 4.06 29.09
N GLY A 28 -13.21 5.08 29.94
CA GLY A 28 -12.87 6.47 29.62
C GLY A 28 -11.37 6.68 29.37
N THR A 29 -10.51 6.14 30.23
CA THR A 29 -9.04 6.25 30.06
C THR A 29 -8.50 5.41 28.89
N ALA A 30 -9.12 4.25 28.64
CA ALA A 30 -8.74 3.36 27.55
C ALA A 30 -8.89 4.04 26.18
N ILE A 31 -10.00 4.74 25.92
CA ILE A 31 -10.26 5.40 24.63
C ILE A 31 -9.13 6.39 24.27
N MET A 32 -8.68 7.19 25.23
CA MET A 32 -7.60 8.17 25.01
C MET A 32 -6.26 7.51 24.67
N LEU A 33 -5.92 6.42 25.35
CA LEU A 33 -4.67 5.69 25.11
C LEU A 33 -4.68 4.95 23.77
N PHE A 34 -5.78 4.25 23.47
CA PHE A 34 -5.90 3.48 22.23
C PHE A 34 -5.92 4.36 20.98
N GLY A 35 -6.51 5.56 21.05
CA GLY A 35 -6.54 6.49 19.91
C GLY A 35 -5.14 6.92 19.45
N GLY A 36 -4.28 7.34 20.39
CA GLY A 36 -2.92 7.77 20.09
C GLY A 36 -2.03 6.63 19.57
N VAL A 37 -2.08 5.46 20.22
CA VAL A 37 -1.31 4.28 19.80
C VAL A 37 -1.75 3.79 18.42
N LEU A 38 -3.05 3.77 18.14
CA LEU A 38 -3.57 3.35 16.85
C LEU A 38 -3.12 4.28 15.72
N SER A 39 -3.17 5.60 15.94
CA SER A 39 -2.72 6.58 14.94
C SER A 39 -1.23 6.42 14.62
N SER A 40 -0.38 6.32 15.65
CA SER A 40 1.07 6.13 15.48
C SER A 40 1.40 4.80 14.82
N SER A 41 0.65 3.74 15.12
CA SER A 41 0.82 2.43 14.48
C SER A 41 0.50 2.49 12.99
N ARG A 42 -0.55 3.20 12.58
CA ARG A 42 -0.91 3.38 11.17
C ARG A 42 0.13 4.22 10.43
N GLU A 43 0.57 5.34 11.01
CA GLU A 43 1.63 6.17 10.44
C GLU A 43 2.94 5.39 10.25
N SER A 44 3.28 4.53 11.21
CA SER A 44 4.46 3.66 11.12
C SER A 44 4.32 2.61 10.01
N ALA A 45 3.14 2.00 9.88
CA ALA A 45 2.84 1.05 8.81
C ALA A 45 2.86 1.72 7.43
N ASP A 46 2.39 2.97 7.33
CA ASP A 46 2.41 3.75 6.10
C ASP A 46 3.83 4.12 5.71
N LYS A 47 4.67 4.50 6.68
CA LYS A 47 6.11 4.72 6.44
C LYS A 47 6.81 3.46 5.93
N GLU A 48 6.51 2.30 6.51
CA GLU A 48 7.07 1.03 6.04
C GLU A 48 6.61 0.71 4.62
N THR A 49 5.33 0.92 4.32
CA THR A 49 4.76 0.72 2.98
C THR A 49 5.41 1.67 1.96
N ALA A 50 5.57 2.95 2.30
CA ALA A 50 6.25 3.93 1.46
C ALA A 50 7.71 3.51 1.16
N GLU A 51 8.45 3.06 2.17
CA GLU A 51 9.82 2.57 1.97
C GLU A 51 9.86 1.30 1.11
N ASN A 52 8.87 0.42 1.23
CA ASN A 52 8.75 -0.76 0.38
C ASN A 52 8.46 -0.37 -1.09
N ILE A 53 7.54 0.58 -1.33
CA ILE A 53 7.27 1.11 -2.69
C ILE A 53 8.53 1.74 -3.27
N LYS A 54 9.24 2.56 -2.48
CA LYS A 54 10.51 3.16 -2.91
C LYS A 54 11.54 2.12 -3.33
N ARG A 55 11.71 1.07 -2.51
CA ARG A 55 12.63 -0.04 -2.82
C ARG A 55 12.18 -0.81 -4.06
N ALA A 56 10.89 -1.02 -4.24
CA ALA A 56 10.32 -1.68 -5.41
C ALA A 56 10.63 -0.89 -6.69
N ILE A 57 10.39 0.43 -6.69
CA ILE A 57 10.71 1.29 -7.83
C ILE A 57 12.22 1.26 -8.12
N LEU A 58 13.08 1.46 -7.11
CA LEU A 58 14.53 1.40 -7.29
C LEU A 58 14.99 0.05 -7.84
N THR A 59 14.44 -1.06 -7.32
CA THR A 59 14.79 -2.40 -7.78
C THR A 59 14.35 -2.60 -9.23
N TYR A 60 13.16 -2.13 -9.60
CA TYR A 60 12.68 -2.15 -10.97
C TYR A 60 13.65 -1.39 -11.89
N MET A 61 13.90 -0.11 -11.62
CA MET A 61 14.78 0.74 -12.43
C MET A 61 16.17 0.11 -12.64
N ASN A 62 16.74 -0.51 -11.60
CA ASN A 62 18.05 -1.15 -11.69
C ASN A 62 18.04 -2.44 -12.53
N LEU A 63 16.95 -3.21 -12.51
CA LEU A 63 16.87 -4.49 -13.23
C LEU A 63 16.49 -4.30 -14.70
N THR A 64 15.64 -3.33 -15.00
CA THR A 64 15.18 -3.04 -16.36
C THR A 64 16.00 -1.96 -17.04
N ASN A 65 16.85 -1.23 -16.30
CA ASN A 65 17.57 -0.05 -16.77
C ASN A 65 16.63 1.09 -17.24
N ASP A 66 15.35 1.03 -16.87
CA ASP A 66 14.32 2.05 -17.12
C ASP A 66 14.30 3.06 -15.96
N THR A 67 15.04 4.16 -16.11
CA THR A 67 15.23 5.16 -15.04
C THR A 67 14.11 6.18 -14.90
N ASP A 68 13.30 6.37 -15.95
CA ASP A 68 12.17 7.32 -16.01
C ASP A 68 10.80 6.62 -15.93
N LEU A 69 10.81 5.31 -15.68
CA LEU A 69 9.64 4.43 -15.66
C LEU A 69 8.84 4.48 -16.97
N SER A 70 9.50 4.81 -18.09
CA SER A 70 8.87 4.93 -19.41
C SER A 70 8.20 3.62 -19.83
N CYS A 71 8.77 2.46 -19.48
CA CYS A 71 8.18 1.16 -19.81
C CYS A 71 6.87 0.90 -19.05
N ILE A 72 6.77 1.30 -17.78
CA ILE A 72 5.55 1.11 -16.94
C ILE A 72 4.47 2.14 -17.27
N ARG A 73 4.88 3.33 -17.72
CA ARG A 73 3.96 4.41 -18.12
C ARG A 73 3.40 4.18 -19.52
N GLY A 74 4.20 3.62 -20.41
CA GLY A 74 3.91 3.64 -21.84
C GLY A 74 3.99 5.05 -22.42
N GLY A 75 3.78 5.11 -23.73
CA GLY A 75 3.77 6.35 -24.48
C GLY A 75 2.70 6.36 -25.56
N ASP A 76 2.35 7.56 -26.01
CA ASP A 76 1.28 7.81 -26.98
C ASP A 76 1.67 7.51 -28.45
N GLY A 77 2.86 6.96 -28.68
CA GLY A 77 3.42 6.72 -30.02
C GLY A 77 3.89 8.00 -30.74
N SER A 78 3.73 9.18 -30.14
CA SER A 78 4.30 10.47 -30.58
C SER A 78 5.53 10.88 -29.77
N GLY A 79 6.01 10.01 -28.87
CA GLY A 79 7.17 10.26 -28.02
C GLY A 79 6.84 10.95 -26.71
N ASN A 80 5.56 11.12 -26.37
CA ASN A 80 5.16 11.56 -25.03
C ASN A 80 4.84 10.34 -24.16
N LEU A 81 5.27 10.37 -22.90
CA LEU A 81 4.97 9.35 -21.92
C LEU A 81 3.63 9.63 -21.23
N ASN A 82 2.88 8.59 -20.92
CA ASN A 82 1.61 8.75 -20.20
C ASN A 82 1.86 9.20 -18.75
N ALA A 83 0.88 9.88 -18.17
CA ALA A 83 0.84 10.11 -16.73
C ALA A 83 0.47 8.80 -16.02
N ILE A 84 1.02 8.60 -14.83
CA ILE A 84 0.74 7.44 -13.99
C ILE A 84 0.39 7.91 -12.58
N THR A 85 -0.66 7.34 -11.98
CA THR A 85 -1.02 7.64 -10.59
C THR A 85 -0.22 6.78 -9.62
N SER A 86 -0.17 7.21 -8.37
CA SER A 86 0.56 6.50 -7.33
C SER A 86 0.04 5.08 -7.09
N ILE A 87 -1.28 4.88 -7.15
CA ILE A 87 -1.91 3.57 -7.00
C ILE A 87 -1.64 2.70 -8.22
N ASP A 88 -1.79 3.23 -9.43
CA ASP A 88 -1.53 2.46 -10.66
C ASP A 88 -0.07 2.00 -10.72
N LEU A 89 0.88 2.88 -10.37
CA LEU A 89 2.29 2.50 -10.26
C LEU A 89 2.50 1.38 -9.24
N ALA A 90 1.92 1.50 -8.05
CA ALA A 90 2.05 0.47 -7.01
C ALA A 90 1.42 -0.86 -7.44
N GLN A 91 0.28 -0.83 -8.14
CA GLN A 91 -0.38 -2.03 -8.67
C GLN A 91 0.46 -2.70 -9.75
N LYS A 92 0.96 -1.94 -10.73
CA LYS A 92 1.86 -2.44 -11.78
C LYS A 92 3.13 -3.05 -11.21
N LEU A 93 3.72 -2.46 -10.17
CA LEU A 93 4.89 -3.03 -9.46
C LEU A 93 4.56 -4.27 -8.61
N ALA A 94 3.30 -4.49 -8.26
CA ALA A 94 2.82 -5.69 -7.58
C ALA A 94 2.48 -6.85 -8.55
N CYS A 95 2.54 -6.61 -9.85
CA CYS A 95 2.34 -7.62 -10.90
C CYS A 95 3.65 -8.30 -11.32
N ARG A 96 3.53 -9.45 -12.00
CA ARG A 96 4.60 -9.92 -12.90
C ARG A 96 4.60 -9.02 -14.13
N ILE A 97 5.76 -8.47 -14.46
CA ILE A 97 5.93 -7.55 -15.59
C ILE A 97 6.65 -8.31 -16.69
N ASP A 98 6.05 -8.43 -17.87
CA ASP A 98 6.73 -8.92 -19.08
C ASP A 98 7.06 -7.70 -19.95
N LEU A 99 8.34 -7.34 -19.96
CA LEU A 99 8.87 -6.20 -20.70
C LEU A 99 9.46 -6.71 -22.00
N GLY A 100 8.71 -6.65 -23.09
CA GLY A 100 9.27 -6.92 -24.41
C GLY A 100 9.66 -8.37 -24.69
N GLU A 101 9.43 -9.33 -23.79
CA GLU A 101 9.85 -10.74 -23.96
C GLU A 101 8.83 -11.51 -24.79
N SER A 102 7.55 -11.42 -24.42
CA SER A 102 6.47 -12.04 -25.20
C SER A 102 6.12 -11.21 -26.45
N ASN A 103 6.08 -9.89 -26.31
CA ASN A 103 5.75 -8.94 -27.38
C ASN A 103 6.78 -7.80 -27.40
N PRO A 104 7.61 -7.63 -28.45
CA PRO A 104 8.79 -6.74 -28.40
C PRO A 104 8.55 -5.25 -28.09
N ASN A 105 7.32 -4.76 -28.27
CA ASN A 105 6.91 -3.36 -28.16
C ASN A 105 5.85 -3.11 -27.07
N GLU A 106 5.61 -4.10 -26.22
CA GLU A 106 4.55 -4.09 -25.22
C GLU A 106 5.12 -4.48 -23.86
N VAL A 107 4.56 -3.88 -22.82
CA VAL A 107 4.78 -4.23 -21.42
C VAL A 107 3.46 -4.72 -20.85
N SER A 108 3.40 -5.98 -20.46
CA SER A 108 2.18 -6.58 -19.92
C SER A 108 2.31 -6.90 -18.44
N PHE A 109 1.19 -6.80 -17.72
CA PHE A 109 1.11 -6.98 -16.28
C PHE A 109 0.20 -8.17 -15.97
N THR A 110 0.70 -9.12 -15.19
CA THR A 110 -0.10 -10.26 -14.72
C THR A 110 -0.14 -10.24 -13.19
N ALA A 111 -1.33 -10.01 -12.62
CA ALA A 111 -1.51 -10.06 -11.17
C ALA A 111 -1.36 -11.48 -10.65
N PRO A 112 -0.76 -11.67 -9.46
CA PRO A 112 -0.80 -12.96 -8.79
C PRO A 112 -2.21 -13.26 -8.25
N GLU A 113 -2.56 -14.53 -8.10
CA GLU A 113 -3.91 -14.96 -7.67
C GLU A 113 -4.37 -14.37 -6.33
N ASN A 114 -3.43 -13.96 -5.47
CA ASN A 114 -3.69 -13.38 -4.16
C ASN A 114 -3.77 -11.84 -4.17
N ALA A 115 -3.78 -11.21 -5.35
CA ALA A 115 -3.89 -9.77 -5.47
C ALA A 115 -5.20 -9.24 -4.88
N LYS A 116 -5.10 -8.14 -4.14
CA LYS A 116 -6.26 -7.42 -3.58
C LYS A 116 -6.96 -6.48 -4.57
N PHE A 117 -6.44 -6.34 -5.78
CA PHE A 117 -7.05 -5.54 -6.85
C PHE A 117 -7.79 -6.45 -7.85
N SER A 118 -8.88 -5.94 -8.42
CA SER A 118 -9.90 -6.76 -9.09
C SER A 118 -9.60 -7.10 -10.56
N THR A 119 -8.64 -6.41 -11.17
CA THR A 119 -8.31 -6.54 -12.60
C THR A 119 -6.82 -6.31 -12.81
N ASP A 120 -6.23 -7.06 -13.73
CA ASP A 120 -4.86 -6.79 -14.20
C ASP A 120 -4.77 -5.35 -14.73
N PRO A 121 -3.68 -4.62 -14.45
CA PRO A 121 -3.41 -3.35 -15.09
C PRO A 121 -3.34 -3.50 -16.61
N ASP A 122 -3.75 -2.45 -17.33
CA ASP A 122 -3.69 -2.42 -18.78
C ASP A 122 -2.23 -2.55 -19.26
N ALA A 123 -2.04 -3.25 -20.37
CA ALA A 123 -0.73 -3.36 -21.01
C ALA A 123 -0.33 -2.02 -21.63
N GLU A 124 0.96 -1.71 -21.58
CA GLU A 124 1.52 -0.45 -22.04
C GLU A 124 2.34 -0.66 -23.31
N THR A 125 2.37 0.36 -24.18
CA THR A 125 3.15 0.34 -25.42
C THR A 125 3.92 1.65 -25.58
N GLY A 126 4.96 1.68 -26.41
CA GLY A 126 5.61 2.94 -26.82
C GLY A 126 6.55 3.59 -25.79
N GLY A 127 6.87 2.90 -24.69
CA GLY A 127 7.79 3.37 -23.65
C GLY A 127 9.05 2.53 -23.46
N ILE A 128 9.31 1.55 -24.34
CA ILE A 128 10.52 0.72 -24.26
C ILE A 128 11.63 1.38 -25.08
N GLY A 129 12.64 1.90 -24.39
CA GLY A 129 13.86 2.46 -24.97
C GLY A 129 14.85 1.39 -25.45
N ASP A 130 15.77 1.81 -26.30
CA ASP A 130 16.82 0.93 -26.85
C ASP A 130 17.81 0.44 -25.78
N THR A 131 17.94 1.17 -24.67
CA THR A 131 18.81 0.86 -23.54
C THR A 131 18.17 -0.03 -22.48
N ASP A 132 16.88 -0.32 -22.61
CA ASP A 132 16.13 -1.05 -21.60
C ASP A 132 16.32 -2.57 -21.75
N ILE A 133 16.30 -3.25 -20.61
CA ILE A 133 16.51 -4.69 -20.52
C ILE A 133 15.14 -5.38 -20.63
N LYS A 134 14.96 -6.09 -21.74
CA LYS A 134 13.77 -6.92 -21.98
C LYS A 134 13.81 -8.22 -21.18
N GLY A 135 12.65 -8.65 -20.70
CA GLY A 135 12.49 -9.86 -19.90
C GLY A 135 11.28 -9.83 -18.97
N LYS A 136 11.11 -10.92 -18.22
CA LYS A 136 10.14 -11.01 -17.13
C LYS A 136 10.72 -10.61 -15.79
N PHE A 137 10.01 -9.73 -15.11
CA PHE A 137 10.40 -9.12 -13.85
C PHE A 137 9.27 -9.19 -12.82
N GLY A 138 9.62 -8.90 -11.57
CA GLY A 138 8.65 -8.78 -10.49
C GLY A 138 8.14 -10.12 -9.91
N PRO A 139 7.19 -10.03 -8.96
CA PRO A 139 6.60 -8.82 -8.43
C PRO A 139 7.58 -8.16 -7.47
N PHE A 140 7.55 -6.83 -7.43
CA PHE A 140 8.38 -6.05 -6.53
C PHE A 140 7.63 -5.70 -5.24
N LEU A 141 6.31 -5.72 -5.30
CA LEU A 141 5.41 -5.51 -4.17
C LEU A 141 4.52 -6.72 -3.91
N ASP A 142 4.13 -6.88 -2.66
CA ASP A 142 3.20 -7.93 -2.25
C ASP A 142 1.76 -7.50 -2.53
N ALA A 143 1.20 -8.03 -3.62
CA ALA A 143 -0.16 -7.74 -4.07
C ALA A 143 -1.26 -8.13 -3.06
N SER A 144 -0.95 -8.95 -2.05
CA SER A 144 -1.91 -9.32 -0.98
C SER A 144 -2.04 -8.25 0.10
N LYS A 145 -1.13 -7.27 0.13
CA LYS A 145 -1.19 -6.14 1.06
C LYS A 145 -2.00 -4.99 0.49
N ASP A 146 -2.52 -4.16 1.38
CA ASP A 146 -3.14 -2.90 0.98
C ASP A 146 -2.03 -1.95 0.50
N LEU A 147 -2.10 -1.55 -0.76
CA LEU A 147 -1.13 -0.64 -1.38
C LEU A 147 -1.47 0.84 -1.12
N VAL A 148 -2.57 1.11 -0.41
CA VAL A 148 -3.06 2.44 -0.04
C VAL A 148 -2.70 2.71 1.43
N PRO A 149 -2.41 3.96 1.83
CA PRO A 149 -2.14 4.28 3.23
C PRO A 149 -3.31 3.92 4.17
N GLN A 150 -2.98 3.57 5.41
CA GLN A 150 -3.91 3.16 6.46
C GLN A 150 -4.34 4.32 7.38
N GLN A 151 -3.64 5.45 7.30
CA GLN A 151 -4.04 6.68 7.97
C GLN A 151 -5.46 7.13 7.53
N PRO A 152 -6.34 7.53 8.46
CA PRO A 152 -7.68 8.01 8.11
C PRO A 152 -7.64 9.22 7.16
N GLY A 153 -8.37 9.14 6.05
CA GLY A 153 -8.48 10.23 5.07
C GLY A 153 -7.38 10.24 4.00
N MET A 154 -6.38 9.36 4.11
CA MET A 154 -5.36 9.19 3.08
C MET A 154 -5.84 8.18 2.02
N ASN A 155 -5.71 8.53 0.75
CA ASN A 155 -6.21 7.71 -0.36
C ASN A 155 -5.13 7.37 -1.40
N GLY A 156 -3.89 7.83 -1.25
CA GLY A 156 -2.81 7.53 -2.20
C GLY A 156 -1.45 7.97 -1.69
N TRP A 157 -0.47 7.99 -2.58
CA TRP A 157 0.89 8.44 -2.27
C TRP A 157 1.27 9.64 -3.13
N GLU A 158 1.96 10.60 -2.54
CA GLU A 158 2.72 11.61 -3.26
C GLU A 158 4.10 11.01 -3.55
N ILE A 159 4.37 10.69 -4.82
CA ILE A 159 5.64 10.10 -5.28
C ILE A 159 6.33 11.13 -6.15
N THR A 160 7.56 11.49 -5.79
CA THR A 160 8.45 12.31 -6.62
C THR A 160 9.70 11.51 -6.94
N ILE A 161 10.02 11.40 -8.23
CA ILE A 161 11.21 10.74 -8.75
C ILE A 161 12.06 11.80 -9.43
N ASP A 162 13.26 12.01 -8.90
CA ASP A 162 14.30 12.81 -9.54
C ASP A 162 15.14 11.88 -10.42
N GLU A 163 15.05 12.04 -11.74
CA GLU A 163 15.65 11.13 -12.72
C GLU A 163 17.18 11.28 -12.76
N GLU A 164 17.68 12.51 -12.59
CA GLU A 164 19.11 12.81 -12.61
C GLU A 164 19.82 12.31 -11.35
N LEU A 165 19.19 12.47 -10.18
CA LEU A 165 19.76 12.09 -8.89
C LEU A 165 19.35 10.69 -8.42
N GLN A 166 18.40 10.04 -9.12
CA GLN A 166 17.78 8.78 -8.74
C GLN A 166 17.23 8.80 -7.30
N VAL A 167 16.73 9.96 -6.87
CA VAL A 167 16.16 10.16 -5.54
C VAL A 167 14.65 10.02 -5.62
N ILE A 168 14.12 9.02 -4.90
CA ILE A 168 12.68 8.82 -4.76
C ILE A 168 12.22 9.30 -3.38
N THR A 169 11.20 10.15 -3.37
CA THR A 169 10.49 10.59 -2.17
C THR A 169 9.04 10.12 -2.24
N ILE A 170 8.57 9.49 -1.16
CA ILE A 170 7.19 8.99 -1.06
C ILE A 170 6.58 9.46 0.26
N LYS A 171 5.38 10.01 0.19
CA LYS A 171 4.59 10.44 1.36
C LYS A 171 3.14 10.03 1.18
N ALA A 172 2.42 9.80 2.28
CA ALA A 172 0.98 9.57 2.22
C ALA A 172 0.25 10.85 1.78
N SER A 173 -0.77 10.70 0.95
CA SER A 173 -1.55 11.79 0.37
C SER A 173 -3.05 11.55 0.54
N GLU A 174 -3.81 12.64 0.66
CA GLU A 174 -5.28 12.63 0.73
C GLU A 174 -5.93 12.23 -0.60
N THR A 175 -5.18 12.32 -1.71
CA THR A 175 -5.64 11.96 -3.06
C THR A 175 -4.66 10.99 -3.71
N ASP A 176 -5.15 10.20 -4.67
CA ASP A 176 -4.27 9.47 -5.60
C ASP A 176 -3.64 10.49 -6.56
N ALA A 177 -2.44 10.94 -6.24
CA ALA A 177 -1.72 11.93 -7.02
C ALA A 177 -0.98 11.28 -8.20
N GLU A 178 -0.81 12.03 -9.27
CA GLU A 178 0.10 11.66 -10.35
C GLU A 178 1.55 11.68 -9.84
N VAL A 179 2.36 10.74 -10.33
CA VAL A 179 3.78 10.67 -10.00
C VAL A 179 4.50 11.83 -10.66
N GLU A 180 5.23 12.62 -9.86
CA GLU A 180 6.03 13.73 -10.37
C GLU A 180 7.42 13.24 -10.77
N PHE A 181 7.77 13.44 -12.04
CA PHE A 181 9.10 13.19 -12.58
C PHE A 181 9.83 14.53 -12.73
N LYS A 182 11.04 14.65 -12.15
CA LYS A 182 11.84 15.88 -12.09
C LYS A 182 13.24 15.69 -12.63
#